data_AF-A0AAV7Z7F9-F1
#
_entry.id   AF-A0AAV7Z7F9-F1
#
_cell.length_a   1.000
_cell.length_b   1.000
_cell.length_c   1.000
_cell.angle_alpha   90.00
_cell.angle_beta   90.00
_cell.angle_gamma   90.00
#
_symmetry.space_group_name_H-M   'P 1'
#
loop_
_entity.id
_entity.type
_entity.pdbx_description
1 polymer ?
#
loop_
_entity_poly.entity_id
_entity_poly.type
_entity_poly.pdbx_seq_one_letter_code
_entity_poly.pdbx_strand_id
1 'polypeptide(L)'
;MDKGIKIYQAGSNFTKYVRFLALFTGLLACVLGIITLFYVVWVGIFGIIEGIIVLILEYPMAWVVTNFKVLYEKTIYRGIFYLCFSIIVFFSPITIVVGILLIIVGLLYLIWGCKGNIVKL
;
A
#
# COMPACT_ATOMS: atom_id res chain seq x y z
N MET A 1 15.76 23.53 -20.75
CA MET A 1 15.38 23.50 -19.32
C MET A 1 14.01 22.84 -19.04
N ASP A 2 13.20 22.48 -20.04
CA ASP A 2 11.87 21.86 -19.86
C ASP A 2 11.82 20.39 -19.42
N LYS A 3 12.91 19.63 -19.57
CA LYS A 3 12.89 18.19 -19.24
C LYS A 3 12.75 17.93 -17.74
N GLY A 4 13.28 18.81 -16.89
CA GLY A 4 13.19 18.68 -15.43
C GLY A 4 11.75 18.78 -14.93
N ILE A 5 11.02 19.82 -15.36
CA ILE A 5 9.64 20.09 -14.91
C ILE A 5 8.70 18.93 -15.28
N LYS A 6 8.83 18.36 -16.49
CA LYS A 6 8.03 17.19 -16.90
C LYS A 6 8.30 15.94 -16.07
N ILE A 7 9.53 15.72 -15.60
CA ILE A 7 9.88 14.58 -14.73
C ILE A 7 9.27 14.75 -13.34
N TYR A 8 9.30 15.97 -12.77
CA TYR A 8 8.67 16.25 -11.47
C TYR A 8 7.14 16.14 -11.53
N GLN A 9 6.51 16.62 -12.61
CA GLN A 9 5.06 16.55 -12.79
C GLN A 9 4.58 15.11 -13.04
N ALA A 10 5.32 14.33 -13.84
CA ALA A 10 5.07 12.90 -14.03
C ALA A 10 5.21 12.12 -12.72
N GLY A 11 6.16 12.50 -11.86
CA GLY A 11 6.35 11.88 -10.56
C GLY A 11 5.26 12.17 -9.52
N SER A 12 4.78 13.41 -9.51
CA SER A 12 3.61 13.80 -8.73
C SER A 12 2.36 13.01 -9.13
N ASN A 13 2.11 12.86 -10.44
CA ASN A 13 0.95 12.11 -10.92
C ASN A 13 1.07 10.61 -10.63
N PHE A 14 2.26 10.02 -10.84
CA PHE A 14 2.51 8.61 -10.54
C PHE A 14 2.25 8.28 -9.06
N THR A 15 2.70 9.13 -8.13
CA THR A 15 2.48 8.93 -6.69
C THR A 15 0.99 8.99 -6.34
N LYS A 16 0.20 9.84 -7.00
CA LYS A 16 -1.27 9.87 -6.83
C LYS A 16 -1.93 8.58 -7.31
N TYR A 17 -1.50 8.04 -8.45
CA TYR A 17 -2.02 6.77 -8.96
C TYR A 17 -1.68 5.59 -8.04
N VAL A 18 -0.44 5.50 -7.57
CA VAL A 18 -0.02 4.42 -6.64
C VAL A 18 -0.80 4.50 -5.32
N ARG A 19 -1.02 5.72 -4.79
CA ARG A 19 -1.86 5.93 -3.61
C ARG A 19 -3.31 5.52 -3.83
N PHE A 20 -3.89 5.90 -4.97
CA PHE A 20 -5.26 5.52 -5.30
C PHE A 20 -5.41 4.00 -5.43
N LEU A 21 -4.44 3.34 -6.06
CA LEU A 21 -4.41 1.88 -6.16
C LEU A 21 -4.30 1.22 -4.78
N ALA A 22 -3.43 1.74 -3.90
CA ALA A 22 -3.30 1.25 -2.53
C ALA A 22 -4.60 1.37 -1.72
N LEU A 23 -5.30 2.51 -1.82
CA LEU A 23 -6.59 2.72 -1.18
C LEU A 23 -7.66 1.76 -1.71
N PHE A 24 -7.70 1.57 -3.03
CA PHE A 24 -8.60 0.61 -3.65
C PHE A 24 -8.32 -0.81 -3.16
N THR A 25 -7.04 -1.21 -3.07
CA THR A 25 -6.64 -2.51 -2.54
C THR A 25 -7.05 -2.69 -1.08
N GLY A 26 -6.87 -1.67 -0.23
CA GLY A 26 -7.32 -1.70 1.17
C GLY A 26 -8.83 -1.84 1.32
N LEU A 27 -9.61 -1.09 0.52
CA LEU A 27 -11.07 -1.23 0.48
C LEU A 27 -11.51 -2.62 0.00
N LEU A 28 -10.87 -3.13 -1.04
CA LEU A 28 -11.15 -4.46 -1.59
C LEU A 28 -10.85 -5.54 -0.55
N ALA A 29 -9.76 -5.39 0.23
CA ALA A 29 -9.42 -6.27 1.34
C ALA A 29 -10.51 -6.29 2.42
N CYS A 30 -11.05 -5.13 2.80
CA CYS A 30 -12.16 -5.05 3.75
C CYS A 30 -13.42 -5.74 3.22
N VAL A 31 -13.80 -5.49 1.96
CA VAL A 31 -15.01 -6.09 1.36
C VAL A 31 -14.87 -7.61 1.26
N LEU A 32 -13.75 -8.10 0.72
CA LEU A 32 -13.49 -9.53 0.61
C LEU A 32 -13.31 -10.18 1.99
N GLY A 33 -12.73 -9.47 2.96
CA GLY A 33 -12.67 -9.92 4.36
C GLY A 33 -14.06 -10.12 4.96
N ILE A 34 -14.99 -9.19 4.75
CA ILE A 34 -16.39 -9.32 5.18
C ILE A 34 -17.07 -10.52 4.50
N ILE A 35 -16.88 -10.70 3.18
CA ILE A 35 -17.42 -11.87 2.47
C ILE A 35 -16.83 -13.16 3.05
N THR A 36 -15.54 -13.16 3.39
CA THR A 36 -14.84 -14.33 3.93
C THR A 36 -15.28 -14.67 5.36
N LEU A 37 -15.83 -13.72 6.13
CA LEU A 37 -16.39 -13.99 7.46
C LEU A 37 -17.50 -15.05 7.43
N PHE A 38 -18.25 -15.16 6.33
CA PHE A 38 -19.32 -16.14 6.16
C PHE A 38 -18.83 -17.57 5.88
N TYR A 39 -17.55 -17.74 5.55
CA TYR A 39 -16.96 -19.04 5.21
C TYR A 39 -15.89 -19.45 6.24
N VAL A 40 -14.96 -18.55 6.55
CA VAL A 40 -13.84 -18.79 7.47
C VAL A 40 -13.62 -17.54 8.32
N VAL A 41 -14.24 -17.52 9.50
CA VAL A 41 -14.30 -16.34 10.38
C VAL A 41 -12.93 -15.73 10.67
N TRP A 42 -11.94 -16.56 11.06
CA TRP A 42 -10.60 -16.08 11.40
C TRP A 42 -9.91 -15.37 10.23
N VAL A 43 -10.01 -15.95 9.04
CA VAL A 43 -9.44 -15.39 7.81
C VAL A 43 -10.13 -14.09 7.43
N GLY A 44 -11.46 -14.01 7.58
CA GLY A 44 -12.23 -12.79 7.32
C GLY A 44 -11.81 -11.64 8.24
N ILE A 45 -11.61 -11.92 9.54
CA ILE A 45 -11.11 -10.92 10.50
C ILE A 45 -9.72 -10.42 10.08
N PHE A 46 -8.80 -11.32 9.70
CA PHE A 46 -7.47 -10.92 9.23
C PHE A 46 -7.53 -10.02 7.99
N GLY A 47 -8.37 -10.34 7.00
CA GLY A 47 -8.54 -9.51 5.80
C GLY A 47 -9.12 -8.11 6.09
N ILE A 48 -10.04 -8.02 7.06
CA ILE A 48 -10.58 -6.71 7.49
C ILE A 48 -9.50 -5.89 8.20
N ILE A 49 -8.78 -6.49 9.15
CA ILE A 49 -7.71 -5.81 9.89
C ILE A 49 -6.63 -5.32 8.92
N GLU A 50 -6.23 -6.16 7.99
CA GLU A 50 -5.25 -5.81 6.96
C GLU A 50 -5.74 -4.64 6.09
N GLY A 51 -6.98 -4.70 5.60
CA GLY A 51 -7.55 -3.60 4.82
C GLY A 51 -7.58 -2.29 5.58
N ILE A 52 -7.92 -2.31 6.87
CA ILE A 52 -7.87 -1.14 7.75
C ILE A 52 -6.44 -0.63 7.91
N ILE A 53 -5.45 -1.51 8.11
CA ILE A 53 -4.06 -1.10 8.23
C ILE A 53 -3.56 -0.45 6.95
N VAL A 54 -3.91 -1.00 5.78
CA VAL A 54 -3.57 -0.40 4.47
C VAL A 54 -4.19 1.00 4.33
N LEU A 55 -5.45 1.16 4.75
CA LEU A 55 -6.11 2.47 4.72
C LEU A 55 -5.44 3.48 5.66
N ILE A 56 -5.06 3.06 6.87
CA ILE A 56 -4.30 3.90 7.82
C ILE A 56 -2.92 4.24 7.28
N LEU A 57 -2.26 3.29 6.60
CA LEU A 57 -0.97 3.52 5.97
C LEU A 57 -1.06 4.58 4.88
N GLU A 58 -2.16 4.69 4.14
CA GLU A 58 -2.32 5.72 3.11
C GLU A 58 -2.88 7.05 3.64
N TYR A 59 -3.86 6.99 4.54
CA TYR A 59 -4.42 8.14 5.26
C TYR A 59 -4.17 8.02 6.76
N PRO A 60 -2.94 8.29 7.22
CA PRO A 60 -2.63 8.23 8.63
C PRO A 60 -3.28 9.39 9.37
N MET A 61 -3.82 9.12 10.54
CA MET A 61 -4.22 10.18 11.47
C MET A 61 -2.97 10.94 11.94
N ALA A 62 -3.12 12.24 12.26
CA ALA A 62 -2.00 13.10 12.64
C ALA A 62 -1.14 12.52 13.78
N TRP A 63 -1.77 11.86 14.76
CA TRP A 63 -1.07 11.22 15.87
C TRP A 63 -0.20 10.03 15.42
N VAL A 64 -0.63 9.27 14.40
CA VAL A 64 0.13 8.13 13.85
C VAL A 64 1.38 8.61 13.12
N VAL A 65 1.25 9.69 12.33
CA VAL A 65 2.40 10.29 11.63
C VAL A 65 3.44 10.79 12.62
N THR A 66 3.00 11.35 13.74
CA THR A 66 3.91 11.91 14.76
C THR A 66 4.71 10.80 15.44
N ASN A 67 4.07 9.67 15.77
CA ASN A 67 4.73 8.54 16.45
C ASN A 67 5.55 7.66 15.49
N PHE A 68 5.16 7.55 14.22
CA PHE A 68 5.79 6.66 13.23
C PHE A 68 6.41 7.44 12.06
N LYS A 69 6.99 8.61 12.33
CA LYS A 69 7.49 9.54 11.32
C LYS A 69 8.36 8.88 10.25
N VAL A 70 9.27 7.99 10.66
CA VAL A 70 10.20 7.26 9.77
C VAL A 70 9.47 6.38 8.74
N LEU A 71 8.36 5.76 9.14
CA LEU A 71 7.55 4.88 8.29
C LEU A 71 6.86 5.68 7.16
N TYR A 72 6.44 6.91 7.46
CA TYR A 72 5.75 7.79 6.52
C TYR A 72 6.69 8.69 5.71
N GLU A 73 7.91 8.96 6.22
CA GLU A 73 8.91 9.78 5.52
C GLU A 73 9.59 9.02 4.37
N LYS A 74 9.80 7.71 4.50
CA LYS A 74 10.44 6.91 3.43
C LYS A 74 9.42 6.00 2.75
N THR A 75 9.13 6.30 1.49
CA THR A 75 8.25 5.48 0.63
C THR A 75 8.72 4.04 0.46
N ILE A 76 10.01 3.77 0.67
CA ILE A 76 10.59 2.41 0.66
C ILE A 76 9.96 1.54 1.76
N TYR A 77 9.81 2.04 2.99
CA TYR A 77 9.26 1.23 4.08
C TYR A 77 7.78 0.90 3.85
N ARG A 78 7.01 1.83 3.29
CA ARG A 78 5.63 1.54 2.84
C ARG A 78 5.62 0.37 1.84
N GLY A 79 6.50 0.39 0.85
CA GLY A 79 6.62 -0.71 -0.13
C GLY A 79 6.94 -2.08 0.49
N ILE A 80 7.85 -2.11 1.48
CA ILE A 80 8.19 -3.32 2.23
C ILE A 80 6.97 -3.82 3.03
N PHE A 81 6.25 -2.92 3.72
CA PHE A 81 5.05 -3.29 4.46
C PHE A 81 3.99 -3.91 3.55
N TYR A 82 3.75 -3.34 2.38
CA TYR A 82 2.83 -3.90 1.39
C TYR A 82 3.22 -5.32 0.94
N LEU A 83 4.52 -5.58 0.75
CA LEU A 83 5.01 -6.92 0.42
C LEU A 83 4.84 -7.90 1.59
N CYS A 84 5.11 -7.49 2.83
CA CYS A 84 4.87 -8.33 4.00
C CYS A 84 3.39 -8.69 4.15
N PHE A 85 2.49 -7.72 3.96
CA PHE A 85 1.05 -7.93 3.98
C PHE A 85 0.61 -8.90 2.89
N SER A 86 1.14 -8.77 1.67
CA SER A 86 0.79 -9.69 0.57
C SER A 86 0.98 -11.18 0.89
N ILE A 87 2.00 -11.54 1.66
CA ILE A 87 2.28 -12.93 2.06
C ILE A 87 1.17 -13.46 2.98
N ILE A 88 0.66 -12.62 3.87
CA ILE A 88 -0.41 -12.96 4.82
C ILE A 88 -1.73 -13.20 4.07
N VAL A 89 -1.95 -12.51 2.95
CA VAL A 89 -3.18 -12.63 2.15
C VAL A 89 -3.29 -13.95 1.38
N PHE A 90 -2.16 -14.58 1.04
CA PHE A 90 -2.16 -15.86 0.31
C PHE A 90 -2.69 -17.04 1.11
N PHE A 91 -2.90 -16.88 2.43
CA PHE A 91 -3.53 -17.91 3.26
C PHE A 91 -5.02 -18.11 2.96
N SER A 92 -5.63 -17.29 2.09
CA SER A 92 -7.01 -17.43 1.67
C SER A 92 -7.20 -17.32 0.15
N PRO A 93 -7.84 -18.32 -0.50
CA PRO A 93 -8.06 -18.31 -1.94
C PRO A 93 -8.87 -17.11 -2.43
N ILE A 94 -9.83 -16.65 -1.61
CA ILE A 94 -10.76 -15.57 -1.94
C ILE A 94 -10.03 -14.21 -1.97
N THR A 95 -8.93 -14.08 -1.22
CA THR A 95 -8.18 -12.83 -1.11
C THR A 95 -6.92 -12.81 -1.98
N ILE A 96 -6.65 -13.84 -2.79
CA ILE A 96 -5.49 -13.89 -3.71
C ILE A 96 -5.38 -12.62 -4.57
N VAL A 97 -6.51 -12.10 -5.05
CA VAL A 97 -6.56 -10.88 -5.86
C VAL A 97 -6.01 -9.67 -5.09
N VAL A 98 -6.33 -9.56 -3.81
CA VAL A 98 -5.80 -8.50 -2.92
C VAL A 98 -4.30 -8.68 -2.72
N GLY A 99 -3.84 -9.92 -2.51
CA GLY A 99 -2.41 -10.22 -2.37
C GLY A 99 -1.60 -9.79 -3.59
N ILE A 100 -2.07 -10.10 -4.80
CA ILE A 100 -1.43 -9.67 -6.05
C ILE A 100 -1.40 -8.14 -6.16
N LEU A 101 -2.50 -7.47 -5.83
CA LEU A 101 -2.57 -6.01 -5.86
C LEU A 101 -1.62 -5.36 -4.83
N LEU A 102 -1.47 -5.94 -3.63
CA LEU A 102 -0.52 -5.49 -2.62
C LEU A 102 0.93 -5.65 -3.10
N ILE A 103 1.26 -6.74 -3.80
CA ILE A 103 2.60 -6.92 -4.42
C ILE A 103 2.85 -5.82 -5.45
N ILE A 104 1.90 -5.57 -6.35
CA ILE A 104 2.03 -4.55 -7.39
C ILE A 104 2.22 -3.18 -6.75
N VAL A 105 1.39 -2.81 -5.78
CA VAL A 105 1.50 -1.54 -5.03
C VAL A 105 2.84 -1.44 -4.31
N GLY A 106 3.28 -2.51 -3.65
CA GLY A 106 4.55 -2.57 -2.93
C GLY A 106 5.76 -2.37 -3.86
N LEU A 107 5.77 -3.05 -5.01
CA LEU A 107 6.81 -2.89 -6.03
C LEU A 107 6.82 -1.47 -6.62
N LEU A 108 5.66 -0.88 -6.89
CA LEU A 108 5.57 0.50 -7.39
C LEU A 108 6.13 1.50 -6.37
N TYR A 109 5.86 1.30 -5.07
CA TYR A 109 6.44 2.11 -4.00
C TYR A 109 7.94 1.92 -3.85
N LEU A 110 8.46 0.70 -4.00
CA LEU A 110 9.90 0.42 -3.96
C LEU A 110 10.63 1.05 -5.14
N ILE A 111 10.12 0.89 -6.37
CA ILE A 111 10.69 1.51 -7.58
C ILE A 111 10.73 3.04 -7.41
N TRP A 112 9.65 3.62 -6.88
CA TRP A 112 9.59 5.05 -6.62
C TRP A 112 10.58 5.49 -5.52
N GLY A 113 10.66 4.75 -4.43
CA GLY A 113 11.58 5.01 -3.33
C GLY A 113 13.05 4.91 -3.74
N CYS A 114 13.41 3.92 -4.55
CA CYS A 114 14.75 3.79 -5.11
C CYS A 114 15.07 4.96 -6.06
N LYS A 115 14.13 5.34 -6.94
CA LYS A 115 14.32 6.46 -7.87
C LYS A 115 14.44 7.81 -7.14
N GLY A 116 13.70 8.01 -6.04
CA GLY A 116 13.78 9.22 -5.22
C GLY A 116 15.08 9.36 -4.42
N ASN A 117 15.72 8.25 -4.04
CA ASN A 117 17.04 8.26 -3.41
C ASN A 117 18.18 8.54 -4.41
N ILE A 118 18.06 8.05 -5.65
CA ILE A 118 19.09 8.27 -6.70
C ILE A 118 19.16 9.75 -7.13
N VAL A 119 18.06 10.50 -7.06
CA VAL A 119 18.02 11.93 -7.44
C VAL A 119 18.55 12.86 -6.34
N LYS A 120 18.76 12.35 -5.11
CA LYS A 120 19.35 13.10 -3.98
C LYS A 120 20.85 12.85 -3.77
N LEU A 121 21.48 12.06 -4.64
CA LEU A 121 22.92 11.87 -4.77
C LEU A 121 23.45 12.74 -5.92
#